data_AF-A0A432H5K5-F1
#
_entry.id   AF-A0A432H5K5-F1
#
_cell.length_a   1.000
_cell.length_b   1.000
_cell.length_c   1.000
_cell.angle_alpha   90.00
_cell.angle_beta   90.00
_cell.angle_gamma   90.00
#
_symmetry.space_group_name_H-M   'P 1'
#
loop_
_entity.id
_entity.type
_entity.pdbx_description
1 polymer ?
#
loop_
_entity_poly.entity_id
_entity_poly.type
_entity_poly.pdbx_seq_one_letter_code
_entity_poly.pdbx_strand_id
1 'polypeptide(L)' 'LLRNRVQREGKQGGPKDGVILPLETLERQAITAALERFGKSTRGKRLAAKALKISIATLYRKIREYGLSD' A
#
# COMPACT_ATOMS: atom_id res chain seq x y z
N LEU A 1 3.92 -12.34 46.48
CA LEU A 1 2.53 -12.37 45.95
C LEU A 1 2.18 -10.93 45.59
N LEU A 2 1.99 -10.45 44.35
CA LEU A 2 1.40 -11.03 43.16
C LEU A 2 1.86 -10.23 41.90
N ARG A 3 2.28 -11.00 40.88
CA ARG A 3 1.99 -10.88 39.43
C ARG A 3 2.45 -9.63 38.66
N ASN A 4 3.61 -9.82 38.05
CA ASN A 4 4.01 -9.38 36.71
C ASN A 4 2.80 -9.33 35.74
N ARG A 5 2.36 -8.11 35.40
CA ARG A 5 1.26 -7.80 34.47
C ARG A 5 1.74 -6.53 33.75
N VAL A 6 2.56 -6.63 32.72
CA VAL A 6 2.13 -6.58 31.32
C VAL A 6 3.09 -7.38 30.44
N GLN A 7 2.78 -8.66 30.21
CA GLN A 7 3.21 -9.40 29.02
C GLN A 7 1.97 -9.72 28.19
N ARG A 8 1.41 -8.76 27.44
CA ARG A 8 0.35 -8.95 26.40
C ARG A 8 0.35 -7.67 25.55
N GLU A 9 0.51 -7.62 24.23
CA GLU A 9 0.51 -8.60 23.16
C GLU A 9 1.33 -8.01 21.99
N GLY A 10 2.58 -8.44 21.85
CA GLY A 10 3.36 -8.29 20.62
C GLY A 10 3.34 -9.59 19.82
N LYS A 11 2.21 -10.31 19.79
CA LYS A 11 2.05 -11.45 18.87
C LYS A 11 1.78 -10.86 17.49
N GLN A 12 2.86 -10.59 16.75
CA GLN A 12 2.80 -10.48 15.30
C GLN A 12 2.26 -11.82 14.78
N GLY A 13 0.95 -11.89 14.63
CA GLY A 13 0.29 -12.96 13.89
C GLY A 13 0.67 -12.77 12.43
N GLY A 14 1.74 -13.44 11.99
CA GLY A 14 1.84 -13.79 10.58
C GLY A 14 0.55 -14.49 10.13
N PRO A 15 0.21 -14.43 8.83
CA PRO A 15 -1.07 -14.93 8.35
C PRO A 15 -1.25 -16.40 8.78
N LYS A 16 -2.21 -16.64 9.67
CA LYS A 16 -2.31 -17.92 10.37
C LYS A 16 -2.81 -19.07 9.50
N ASP A 17 -3.35 -18.77 8.33
CA ASP A 17 -3.70 -19.71 7.25
C ASP A 17 -3.56 -19.03 5.86
N GLY A 18 -2.71 -18.00 5.75
CA GLY A 18 -2.95 -16.87 4.85
C GLY A 18 -2.82 -17.14 3.36
N VAL A 19 -3.87 -16.79 2.62
CA VAL A 19 -3.82 -16.59 1.17
C VAL A 19 -2.66 -15.65 0.84
N ILE A 20 -1.67 -16.16 0.12
CA ILE A 20 -0.56 -15.36 -0.39
C ILE A 20 -1.10 -14.54 -1.55
N LEU A 21 -1.30 -13.24 -1.32
CA LEU A 21 -1.67 -12.33 -2.40
C LEU A 21 -0.44 -12.08 -3.29
N PRO A 22 -0.60 -12.14 -4.62
CA PRO A 22 0.46 -11.71 -5.52
C PRO A 22 0.87 -10.27 -5.23
N LEU A 23 2.16 -9.98 -5.32
CA LEU A 23 2.70 -8.64 -5.10
C LEU A 23 2.02 -7.60 -6.02
N GLU A 24 1.69 -7.99 -7.24
CA GLU A 24 0.96 -7.14 -8.19
C GLU A 24 -0.41 -6.70 -7.65
N THR A 25 -1.11 -7.57 -6.92
CA THR A 25 -2.42 -7.24 -6.33
C THR A 25 -2.28 -6.18 -5.24
N LEU A 26 -1.28 -6.37 -4.36
CA LEU A 26 -0.96 -5.42 -3.30
C LEU A 26 -0.50 -4.06 -3.88
N GLU A 27 0.35 -4.09 -4.91
CA GLU A 27 0.84 -2.90 -5.59
C GLU A 27 -0.31 -2.13 -6.25
N ARG A 28 -1.19 -2.82 -7.00
CA ARG A 28 -2.37 -2.22 -7.62
C ARG A 28 -3.27 -1.55 -6.59
N GLN A 29 -3.58 -2.23 -5.48
CA GLN A 29 -4.42 -1.67 -4.40
C GLN A 29 -3.80 -0.41 -3.80
N ALA A 30 -2.50 -0.44 -3.50
CA ALA A 30 -1.79 0.71 -2.95
C ALA A 30 -1.80 1.91 -3.92
N ILE A 31 -1.60 1.68 -5.21
CA ILE A 31 -1.63 2.73 -6.24
C ILE A 31 -3.03 3.32 -6.38
N THR A 32 -4.07 2.49 -6.45
CA THR A 32 -5.46 2.95 -6.52
C THR A 32 -5.81 3.84 -5.32
N ALA A 33 -5.52 3.38 -4.10
CA ALA A 33 -5.79 4.15 -2.89
C ALA A 33 -5.04 5.49 -2.85
N ALA A 34 -3.80 5.53 -3.34
CA ALA A 34 -3.04 6.78 -3.43
C ALA A 34 -3.65 7.76 -4.44
N LEU A 35 -4.12 7.26 -5.59
CA LEU A 35 -4.77 8.09 -6.62
C LEU A 35 -6.14 8.61 -6.17
N GLU A 36 -6.93 7.81 -5.45
CA GLU A 36 -8.19 8.26 -4.84
C GLU A 36 -7.94 9.37 -3.81
N ARG A 37 -6.88 9.23 -2.99
CA ARG A 37 -6.53 10.20 -1.96
C ARG A 37 -5.98 11.53 -2.50
N PHE A 38 -5.11 11.48 -3.50
CA PHE A 38 -4.38 12.67 -3.98
C PHE A 38 -4.89 13.22 -5.31
N GLY A 39 -5.77 12.47 -5.99
CA GLY A 39 -6.34 12.80 -7.29
C GLY A 39 -5.46 12.42 -8.48
N LYS A 40 -6.09 12.37 -9.66
CA LYS A 40 -5.46 11.99 -10.93
C LYS A 40 -4.83 13.17 -11.69
N SER A 41 -4.80 14.38 -11.14
CA SER A 41 -4.08 15.51 -11.76
C SER A 41 -2.56 15.29 -11.76
N THR A 42 -1.80 16.03 -12.57
CA THR A 42 -0.32 15.97 -12.56
C THR A 42 0.26 16.21 -11.17
N ARG A 43 -0.31 17.16 -10.41
CA ARG A 43 0.06 17.43 -9.02
C ARG A 43 -0.30 16.25 -8.11
N GLY A 44 -1.51 15.69 -8.27
CA GLY A 44 -1.99 14.55 -7.49
C GLY A 44 -1.13 13.30 -7.69
N LYS A 45 -0.81 12.96 -8.94
CA LYS A 45 0.10 11.85 -9.29
C LYS A 45 1.49 12.03 -8.66
N ARG A 46 2.02 13.26 -8.62
CA ARG A 46 3.30 13.56 -7.95
C ARG A 46 3.24 13.31 -6.44
N LEU A 47 2.12 13.67 -5.80
CA LEU A 47 1.89 13.39 -4.37
C LEU A 47 1.72 11.90 -4.10
N ALA A 48 0.98 11.18 -4.94
CA ALA A 48 0.81 9.74 -4.86
C ALA A 48 2.15 9.00 -4.97
N ALA A 49 2.99 9.35 -5.96
CA ALA A 49 4.30 8.74 -6.12
C ALA A 49 5.20 8.97 -4.89
N LYS A 50 5.17 10.19 -4.33
CA LYS A 50 5.91 10.53 -3.10
C LYS A 50 5.42 9.70 -1.90
N ALA A 51 4.10 9.56 -1.73
CA ALA A 51 3.51 8.78 -0.64
C ALA A 51 3.86 7.29 -0.72
N LEU A 52 3.87 6.73 -1.94
CA LEU A 52 4.23 5.35 -2.22
C LEU A 52 5.75 5.10 -2.22
N LYS A 53 6.57 6.16 -2.12
CA LYS A 53 8.04 6.10 -2.19
C LYS A 53 8.57 5.49 -3.49
N ILE A 54 7.92 5.80 -4.61
CA ILE A 54 8.36 5.41 -5.95
C ILE A 54 8.60 6.64 -6.83
N SER A 55 9.36 6.48 -7.91
CA SER A 55 9.52 7.55 -8.89
C SER A 55 8.19 7.86 -9.59
N ILE A 56 8.02 9.11 -10.03
CA ILE A 56 6.84 9.49 -10.81
C ILE A 56 6.75 8.70 -12.13
N ALA A 57 7.89 8.34 -12.73
CA ALA A 57 7.95 7.50 -13.94
C ALA A 57 7.43 6.07 -13.66
N THR A 58 7.79 5.49 -12.52
CA THR A 58 7.28 4.18 -12.09
C THR A 58 5.77 4.23 -11.87
N LEU A 59 5.26 5.28 -11.21
CA LEU A 59 3.81 5.44 -11.03
C LEU A 59 3.08 5.50 -12.37
N TYR A 60 3.55 6.30 -13.33
CA TYR A 60 2.93 6.39 -14.66
C TYR A 60 2.95 5.04 -15.41
N ARG A 61 4.07 4.30 -15.34
CA ARG A 61 4.15 2.96 -15.94
C ARG A 61 3.09 2.04 -15.36
N LYS A 62 2.97 2.01 -14.03
CA LYS A 62 2.03 1.14 -13.31
C LYS A 62 0.57 1.53 -13.52
N ILE A 63 0.27 2.83 -13.60
CA ILE A 63 -1.08 3.30 -13.96
C ILE A 63 -1.51 2.74 -15.32
N ARG A 64 -0.61 2.74 -16.33
CA ARG A 64 -0.89 2.16 -17.65
C ARG A 64 -1.02 0.64 -17.60
N GLU A 65 -0.07 -0.03 -16.93
CA GLU A 65 -0.04 -1.49 -16.75
C GLU A 65 -1.33 -2.01 -16.10
N TYR A 66 -1.91 -1.24 -15.18
CA TYR A 66 -3.10 -1.61 -14.43
C TYR A 66 -4.41 -1.04 -14.99
N GLY A 67 -4.38 -0.23 -16.04
CA GLY A 67 -5.59 0.41 -16.59
C GLY A 67 -6.25 1.37 -15.60
N LEU A 68 -5.46 2.08 -14.78
CA LEU A 68 -5.96 3.04 -13.77
C LEU A 68 -6.05 4.48 -14.29
N SER A 69 -5.69 4.71 -15.55
CA SER A 69 -5.91 5.97 -16.26
C SER A 69 -7.41 6.27 -16.34
N ASP A 70 -7.81 7.55 -16.24
CA ASP A 70 -9.10 7.96 -16.82
C ASP A 70 -9.00 7.94 -18.35
#